data_AF-B5W7U4-F1
#
_entry.id   AF-B5W7U4-F1
#
_cell.length_a   1.000
_cell.length_b   1.000
_cell.length_c   1.000
_cell.angle_alpha   90.00
_cell.angle_beta   90.00
_cell.angle_gamma   90.00
#
_symmetry.space_group_name_H-M   'P 1'
#
loop_
_entity.id
_entity.type
_entity.pdbx_description
1 polymer ?
#
loop_
_entity_poly.entity_id
_entity_poly.type
_entity_poly.pdbx_seq_one_letter_code
_entity_poly.pdbx_strand_id
1 'polypeptide(L)'
;MPVFSDRRPDSLSQLDLARQINQALEQGAHVINISGGQLAQANEAYPALLLEKNNGLTLKDIAVLSIGTGNTTCPYSYEEIKGWSSLGWVQHLPDIFLNPASQNSEDIGNQILDSVGSDILRLDFDLNDRLQVEKQPGRLRSLLEKPHNRYIFKKYQKYQKIGEEIDNPENCQELIEAAKCFLDCGEVYDQKPGVPVRDAIPQFIKLH
;
A
#
# COMPACT_ATOMS: atom_id res chain seq x y z
N MET A 1 -31.53 -3.29 -6.56
CA MET A 1 -30.17 -3.12 -6.00
C MET A 1 -30.23 -3.45 -4.52
N PRO A 2 -29.41 -4.39 -3.99
CA PRO A 2 -29.37 -4.56 -2.54
C PRO A 2 -28.51 -3.44 -1.93
N VAL A 3 -29.06 -2.81 -0.90
CA VAL A 3 -28.41 -1.82 -0.05
C VAL A 3 -27.93 -2.56 1.19
N PHE A 4 -26.62 -2.66 1.39
CA PHE A 4 -26.07 -3.13 2.66
C PHE A 4 -26.05 -1.96 3.65
N SER A 5 -26.72 -2.12 4.79
CA SER A 5 -26.71 -1.13 5.88
C SER A 5 -25.70 -1.55 6.95
N ASP A 6 -24.58 -0.84 7.06
CA ASP A 6 -23.67 -0.97 8.19
C ASP A 6 -24.09 0.00 9.31
N ARG A 7 -24.50 -0.54 10.46
CA ARG A 7 -24.81 0.23 11.67
C ARG A 7 -23.77 -0.10 12.74
N ARG A 8 -22.65 0.64 12.78
CA ARG A 8 -21.79 0.76 13.97
C ARG A 8 -21.28 2.20 14.09
N PRO A 9 -21.54 2.92 15.20
CA PRO A 9 -21.20 4.34 15.35
C PRO A 9 -19.70 4.66 15.43
N ASP A 10 -18.85 3.68 15.78
CA ASP A 10 -17.44 3.91 16.12
C ASP A 10 -16.44 3.33 15.10
N SER A 11 -16.93 2.94 13.93
CA SER A 11 -16.11 2.42 12.83
C SER A 11 -16.40 3.20 11.57
N LEU A 12 -15.38 3.87 11.04
CA LEU A 12 -15.41 4.48 9.71
C LEU A 12 -15.64 3.35 8.70
N SER A 13 -16.87 3.20 8.21
CA SER A 13 -17.23 2.10 7.32
C SER A 13 -16.56 2.29 5.96
N GLN A 14 -16.44 1.22 5.17
CA GLN A 14 -15.94 1.34 3.79
C GLN A 14 -16.80 2.31 2.95
N LEU A 15 -18.09 2.41 3.28
CA LEU A 15 -19.00 3.39 2.69
C LEU A 15 -18.65 4.82 3.12
N ASP A 16 -18.29 5.04 4.39
CA ASP A 16 -17.89 6.37 4.89
C ASP A 16 -16.55 6.81 4.32
N LEU A 17 -15.60 5.88 4.13
CA LEU A 17 -14.34 6.15 3.44
C LEU A 17 -14.60 6.51 1.98
N ALA A 18 -15.39 5.72 1.26
CA ALA A 18 -15.76 6.01 -0.12
C ALA A 18 -16.52 7.34 -0.26
N ARG A 19 -17.40 7.68 0.70
CA ARG A 19 -18.09 8.97 0.75
C ARG A 19 -17.14 10.12 1.01
N GLN A 20 -16.18 9.97 1.91
CA GLN A 20 -15.17 10.99 2.20
C GLN A 20 -14.22 11.21 1.01
N ILE A 21 -13.82 10.14 0.31
CA ILE A 21 -13.05 10.24 -0.93
C ILE A 21 -13.87 10.98 -2.00
N ASN A 22 -15.14 10.63 -2.20
CA ASN A 22 -16.01 11.33 -3.15
C ASN A 22 -16.23 12.80 -2.76
N GLN A 23 -16.40 13.09 -1.47
CA GLN A 23 -16.55 14.46 -0.99
C GLN A 23 -15.28 15.29 -1.18
N ALA A 24 -14.10 14.69 -0.98
CA ALA A 24 -12.81 15.34 -1.28
C ALA A 24 -12.67 15.62 -2.79
N LEU A 25 -13.05 14.66 -3.65
CA LEU A 25 -13.09 14.85 -5.11
C LEU A 25 -14.03 16.00 -5.52
N GLU A 26 -15.23 16.07 -4.94
CA GLU A 26 -16.20 17.15 -5.18
C GLU A 26 -15.69 18.52 -4.71
N GLN A 27 -14.82 18.55 -3.70
CA GLN A 27 -14.20 19.77 -3.16
C GLN A 27 -12.93 20.19 -3.93
N GLY A 28 -12.54 19.44 -4.96
CA GLY A 28 -11.41 19.77 -5.83
C GLY A 28 -10.14 18.97 -5.55
N ALA A 29 -10.14 18.06 -4.57
CA ALA A 29 -9.02 17.14 -4.37
C ALA A 29 -8.84 16.26 -5.62
N HIS A 30 -7.61 16.06 -6.05
CA HIS A 30 -7.30 15.22 -7.20
C HIS A 30 -6.72 13.90 -6.70
N VAL A 31 -7.56 12.87 -6.59
CA VAL A 31 -7.12 11.54 -6.13
C VAL A 31 -6.41 10.84 -7.27
N ILE A 32 -5.09 10.67 -7.14
CA ILE A 32 -4.28 9.87 -8.05
C ILE A 32 -4.10 8.48 -7.44
N ASN A 33 -4.87 7.50 -7.92
CA ASN A 33 -4.62 6.10 -7.59
C ASN A 33 -3.35 5.63 -8.31
N ILE A 34 -2.26 5.46 -7.57
CA ILE A 34 -1.05 4.80 -8.07
C ILE A 34 -0.98 3.41 -7.46
N SER A 35 -1.56 2.44 -8.16
CA SER A 35 -1.36 1.04 -7.81
C SER A 35 0.09 0.67 -8.13
N GLY A 36 0.81 0.13 -7.15
CA GLY A 36 2.22 -0.27 -7.28
C GLY A 36 2.51 -1.29 -8.38
N GLY A 37 1.48 -2.00 -8.86
CA GLY A 37 1.58 -2.97 -9.94
C GLY A 37 1.47 -2.40 -11.35
N GLN A 38 1.25 -1.09 -11.51
CA GLN A 38 1.24 -0.49 -12.84
C GLN A 38 2.68 -0.33 -13.32
N LEU A 39 3.11 -1.21 -14.22
CA LEU A 39 4.36 -1.03 -14.97
C LEU A 39 4.24 0.27 -15.76
N ALA A 40 4.72 1.37 -15.18
CA ALA A 40 4.93 2.59 -15.93
C ALA A 40 5.91 2.24 -17.06
N GLN A 41 5.52 2.49 -18.31
CA GLN A 41 6.49 2.45 -19.39
C GLN A 41 7.62 3.43 -19.01
N ALA A 42 8.88 3.05 -19.24
CA ALA A 42 10.07 3.80 -18.81
C ALA A 42 10.13 5.27 -19.31
N ASN A 43 9.16 5.71 -20.12
CA ASN A 43 9.07 7.02 -20.74
C ASN A 43 7.78 7.80 -20.36
N GLU A 44 6.96 7.31 -19.44
CA GLU A 44 5.72 8.00 -19.01
C GLU A 44 6.01 8.93 -17.82
N ALA A 45 5.55 10.18 -17.93
CA ALA A 45 5.66 11.16 -16.84
C ALA A 45 4.77 10.73 -15.66
N TYR A 46 5.24 10.96 -14.43
CA TYR A 46 4.47 10.68 -13.21
C TYR A 46 3.05 11.30 -13.31
N PRO A 47 1.98 10.60 -12.91
CA PRO A 47 0.60 11.04 -13.17
C PRO A 47 0.27 12.47 -12.73
N ALA A 48 0.87 12.97 -11.65
CA ALA A 48 0.68 14.35 -11.20
C ALA A 48 1.21 15.40 -12.21
N LEU A 49 2.33 15.10 -12.89
CA LEU A 49 2.88 15.96 -13.94
C LEU A 49 1.97 16.01 -15.18
N LEU A 50 1.31 14.89 -15.50
CA LEU A 50 0.33 14.84 -16.57
C LEU A 50 -0.90 15.69 -16.24
N LEU A 51 -1.35 15.70 -14.99
CA LEU A 51 -2.46 16.55 -14.54
C LEU A 51 -2.12 18.03 -14.59
N GLU A 52 -0.93 18.42 -14.11
CA GLU A 52 -0.43 19.81 -14.24
C GLU A 52 -0.46 20.25 -15.71
N LYS A 53 0.12 19.43 -16.60
CA LYS A 53 0.19 19.74 -18.03
C LYS A 53 -1.19 19.83 -18.70
N ASN A 54 -2.11 18.93 -18.38
CA ASN A 54 -3.38 18.79 -19.11
C ASN A 54 -4.50 19.66 -18.55
N ASN A 55 -4.47 19.99 -17.25
CA ASN A 55 -5.57 20.67 -16.57
C ASN A 55 -5.23 22.09 -16.12
N GLY A 56 -3.99 22.57 -16.34
CA GLY A 56 -3.56 23.92 -15.94
C GLY A 56 -3.44 24.10 -14.42
N LEU A 57 -3.38 22.99 -13.68
CA LEU A 57 -3.07 22.97 -12.26
C LEU A 57 -1.57 23.14 -12.07
N THR A 58 -1.15 23.62 -10.91
CA THR A 58 0.27 23.55 -10.55
C THR A 58 0.46 22.44 -9.53
N LEU A 59 1.60 21.74 -9.55
CA LEU A 59 1.81 20.61 -8.63
C LEU A 59 1.58 20.98 -7.16
N LYS A 60 1.95 22.19 -6.73
CA LYS A 60 1.72 22.72 -5.37
C LYS A 60 0.25 22.80 -4.94
N ASP A 61 -0.67 22.76 -5.90
CA ASP A 61 -2.12 22.78 -5.66
C ASP A 61 -2.72 21.36 -5.67
N ILE A 62 -1.88 20.33 -5.83
CA ILE A 62 -2.28 18.92 -5.90
C ILE A 62 -1.82 18.22 -4.62
N ALA A 63 -2.77 17.63 -3.90
CA ALA A 63 -2.51 16.65 -2.85
C ALA A 63 -2.76 15.23 -3.40
N VAL A 64 -1.91 14.27 -3.05
CA VAL A 64 -1.99 12.90 -3.59
C VAL A 64 -2.33 11.87 -2.51
N LEU A 65 -3.48 11.20 -2.63
CA LEU A 65 -3.77 9.99 -1.85
C LEU A 65 -3.40 8.75 -2.68
N SER A 66 -2.37 8.03 -2.23
CA SER A 66 -1.83 6.85 -2.90
C SER A 66 -2.20 5.59 -2.12
N ILE A 67 -2.82 4.60 -2.78
CA ILE A 67 -3.30 3.36 -2.15
C ILE A 67 -2.56 2.17 -2.76
N GLY A 68 -1.78 1.47 -1.93
CA GLY A 68 -1.10 0.24 -2.30
C GLY A 68 -2.01 -0.98 -2.20
N THR A 69 -1.61 -2.05 -2.89
CA THR A 69 -2.27 -3.37 -2.82
C THR A 69 -1.66 -4.27 -1.75
N GLY A 70 -0.74 -3.72 -0.94
CA GLY A 70 0.10 -4.49 -0.05
C GLY A 70 1.39 -4.94 -0.72
N ASN A 71 2.44 -5.12 0.10
CA ASN A 71 3.75 -5.56 -0.32
C ASN A 71 3.96 -7.04 0.02
N THR A 72 4.36 -7.85 -0.97
CA THR A 72 4.93 -9.18 -0.67
C THR A 72 6.28 -8.99 0.01
N THR A 73 6.48 -9.67 1.13
CA THR A 73 7.76 -9.70 1.85
C THR A 73 8.46 -11.04 1.67
N CYS A 74 8.02 -11.86 0.71
CA CYS A 74 8.50 -13.22 0.52
C CYS A 74 10.00 -13.22 0.18
N PRO A 75 10.88 -13.67 1.08
CA PRO A 75 12.30 -13.76 0.78
C PRO A 75 12.58 -15.04 0.01
N TYR A 76 13.32 -14.93 -1.08
CA TYR A 76 13.85 -16.08 -1.81
C TYR A 76 15.26 -16.41 -1.35
N SER A 77 15.54 -17.67 -1.06
CA SER A 77 16.90 -18.10 -0.73
C SER A 77 17.72 -18.37 -1.99
N TYR A 78 19.05 -18.23 -1.92
CA TYR A 78 19.91 -18.52 -3.07
C TYR A 78 19.75 -19.97 -3.55
N GLU A 79 19.72 -20.94 -2.64
CA GLU A 79 19.59 -22.35 -3.01
C GLU A 79 18.23 -22.67 -3.65
N GLU A 80 17.17 -21.97 -3.23
CA GLU A 80 15.85 -22.07 -3.85
C GLU A 80 15.86 -21.52 -5.29
N ILE A 81 16.33 -20.29 -5.48
CA ILE A 81 16.39 -19.64 -6.80
C ILE A 81 17.31 -20.44 -7.75
N LYS A 82 18.45 -20.93 -7.24
CA LYS A 82 19.39 -21.73 -8.02
C LYS A 82 18.75 -23.03 -8.53
N GLY A 83 17.78 -23.57 -7.81
CA GLY A 83 17.03 -24.76 -8.21
C GLY A 83 15.91 -24.48 -9.22
N TRP A 84 15.60 -23.22 -9.53
CA TRP A 84 14.52 -22.90 -10.45
C TRP A 84 14.85 -23.30 -11.88
N SER A 85 13.91 -24.01 -12.50
CA SER A 85 13.88 -24.18 -13.96
C SER A 85 13.40 -22.89 -14.64
N SER A 86 13.51 -22.81 -15.96
CA SER A 86 13.00 -21.68 -16.75
C SER A 86 11.51 -21.39 -16.49
N LEU A 87 10.70 -22.43 -16.23
CA LEU A 87 9.28 -22.24 -15.88
C LEU A 87 9.10 -21.65 -14.47
N GLY A 88 9.93 -22.07 -13.51
CA GLY A 88 9.93 -21.49 -12.17
C GLY A 88 10.30 -20.01 -12.17
N TRP A 89 11.30 -19.63 -12.97
CA TRP A 89 11.65 -18.21 -13.18
C TRP A 89 10.47 -17.39 -13.69
N VAL A 90 9.74 -17.89 -14.71
CA VAL A 90 8.59 -17.18 -15.30
C VAL A 90 7.47 -16.97 -14.28
N GLN A 91 7.20 -17.96 -13.42
CA GLN A 91 6.16 -17.87 -12.39
C GLN A 91 6.44 -16.77 -11.35
N HIS A 92 7.71 -16.51 -11.03
CA HIS A 92 8.10 -15.52 -10.01
C HIS A 92 8.46 -14.14 -10.57
N LEU A 93 8.40 -13.93 -11.90
CA LEU A 93 8.68 -12.62 -12.50
C LEU A 93 7.82 -11.49 -11.90
N PRO A 94 6.49 -11.63 -11.73
CA PRO A 94 5.68 -10.56 -11.16
C PRO A 94 6.14 -10.17 -9.75
N ASP A 95 6.40 -11.14 -8.87
CA ASP A 95 6.82 -10.87 -7.49
C ASP A 95 8.17 -10.15 -7.42
N ILE A 96 9.10 -10.53 -8.31
CA ILE A 96 10.44 -9.94 -8.36
C ILE A 96 10.42 -8.51 -8.93
N PHE A 97 9.57 -8.24 -9.92
CA PHE A 97 9.63 -6.98 -10.68
C PHE A 97 8.56 -5.96 -10.32
N LEU A 98 7.41 -6.34 -9.76
CA LEU A 98 6.33 -5.40 -9.41
C LEU A 98 6.65 -4.62 -8.12
N ASN A 99 7.13 -5.29 -7.08
CA ASN A 99 7.48 -4.63 -5.82
C ASN A 99 8.52 -3.50 -6.01
N PRO A 100 9.66 -3.72 -6.72
CA PRO A 100 10.62 -2.64 -6.97
C PRO A 100 10.06 -1.52 -7.85
N ALA A 101 9.19 -1.83 -8.82
CA ALA A 101 8.56 -0.80 -9.64
C ALA A 101 7.63 0.10 -8.79
N SER A 102 6.87 -0.49 -7.87
CA SER A 102 6.05 0.25 -6.90
C SER A 102 6.90 1.18 -6.04
N GLN A 103 7.98 0.66 -5.44
CA GLN A 103 8.87 1.44 -4.58
C GLN A 103 9.56 2.57 -5.34
N ASN A 104 10.05 2.30 -6.55
CA ASN A 104 10.67 3.32 -7.38
C ASN A 104 9.67 4.41 -7.79
N SER A 105 8.44 4.03 -8.16
CA SER A 105 7.40 5.00 -8.50
C SER A 105 7.01 5.87 -7.31
N GLU A 106 6.99 5.28 -6.11
CA GLU A 106 6.74 5.99 -4.86
C GLU A 106 7.87 6.99 -4.56
N ASP A 107 9.13 6.55 -4.61
CA ASP A 107 10.29 7.40 -4.35
C ASP A 107 10.37 8.60 -5.32
N ILE A 108 10.09 8.37 -6.61
CA ILE A 108 10.02 9.42 -7.62
C ILE A 108 8.86 10.37 -7.33
N GLY A 109 7.68 9.84 -7.00
CA GLY A 109 6.50 10.63 -6.66
C GLY A 109 6.72 11.53 -5.45
N ASN A 110 7.29 10.96 -4.38
CA ASN A 110 7.66 11.69 -3.16
C ASN A 110 8.65 12.81 -3.48
N GLN A 111 9.73 12.54 -4.22
CA GLN A 111 10.71 13.57 -4.59
C GLN A 111 10.10 14.71 -5.40
N ILE A 112 9.21 14.41 -6.37
CA ILE A 112 8.54 15.43 -7.19
C ILE A 112 7.64 16.30 -6.31
N LEU A 113 6.78 15.70 -5.49
CA LEU A 113 5.80 16.42 -4.67
C LEU A 113 6.48 17.19 -3.54
N ASP A 114 7.47 16.61 -2.87
CA ASP A 114 8.28 17.28 -1.85
C ASP A 114 9.00 18.51 -2.42
N SER A 115 9.48 18.43 -3.67
CA SER A 115 10.21 19.55 -4.30
C SER A 115 9.36 20.81 -4.50
N VAL A 116 8.04 20.67 -4.56
CA VAL A 116 7.08 21.77 -4.73
C VAL A 116 6.28 22.06 -3.46
N GLY A 117 6.52 21.32 -2.39
CA GLY A 117 5.82 21.44 -1.11
C GLY A 117 4.40 20.88 -1.11
N SER A 118 4.11 19.91 -1.98
CA SER A 118 2.82 19.22 -2.03
C SER A 118 2.78 18.05 -1.07
N ASP A 119 1.60 17.81 -0.49
CA ASP A 119 1.40 16.67 0.41
C ASP A 119 0.97 15.41 -0.36
N ILE A 120 1.57 14.28 0.00
CA ILE A 120 1.13 12.94 -0.41
C ILE A 120 0.73 12.16 0.84
N LEU A 121 -0.23 11.25 0.79
CA LEU A 121 -0.52 10.27 1.83
C LEU A 121 -0.51 8.89 1.19
N ARG A 122 0.46 8.05 1.54
CA ARG A 122 0.53 6.65 1.11
C ARG A 122 -0.11 5.74 2.14
N LEU A 123 -1.08 4.94 1.69
CA LEU A 123 -1.70 3.86 2.45
C LEU A 123 -1.23 2.54 1.85
N ASP A 124 -0.26 1.91 2.49
CA ASP A 124 0.27 0.62 2.06
C ASP A 124 0.81 -0.16 3.27
N PHE A 125 0.96 -1.48 3.11
CA PHE A 125 1.44 -2.32 4.20
C PHE A 125 2.02 -3.66 3.74
N ASP A 126 2.91 -4.24 4.55
CA ASP A 126 3.42 -5.59 4.33
C ASP A 126 2.32 -6.64 4.56
N LEU A 127 2.09 -7.52 3.58
CA LEU A 127 1.08 -8.57 3.69
C LEU A 127 1.40 -9.55 4.81
N ASN A 128 2.66 -9.95 4.96
CA ASN A 128 3.11 -10.82 6.05
C ASN A 128 4.43 -10.32 6.64
N ASP A 129 4.62 -10.54 7.93
CA ASP A 129 5.93 -10.50 8.58
C ASP A 129 6.61 -11.84 8.36
N ARG A 130 7.84 -11.79 7.84
CA ARG A 130 8.64 -13.00 7.53
C ARG A 130 10.05 -12.97 8.09
N LEU A 131 10.54 -11.80 8.48
CA LEU A 131 11.87 -11.61 9.04
C LEU A 131 11.76 -11.26 10.51
N GLN A 132 12.70 -11.75 11.31
CA GLN A 132 12.84 -11.32 12.69
C GLN A 132 13.09 -9.81 12.75
N VAL A 133 12.49 -9.16 13.74
CA VAL A 133 12.57 -7.69 13.92
C VAL A 133 14.00 -7.26 14.24
N GLU A 134 14.72 -8.08 15.00
CA GLU A 134 16.08 -7.78 15.44
C GLU A 134 17.07 -7.84 14.26
N LYS A 135 17.73 -6.71 14.00
CA LYS A 135 18.82 -6.61 13.02
C LYS A 135 20.14 -6.88 13.74
N GLN A 136 20.87 -7.90 13.29
CA GLN A 136 22.24 -8.16 13.75
C GLN A 136 23.25 -7.57 12.76
N PRO A 137 24.17 -6.68 13.18
CA PRO A 137 25.18 -6.12 12.29
C PRO A 137 25.99 -7.20 11.57
N GLY A 138 26.16 -7.07 10.26
CA GLY A 138 26.93 -8.00 9.43
C GLY A 138 26.27 -9.36 9.20
N ARG A 139 25.00 -9.56 9.57
CA ARG A 139 24.27 -10.81 9.35
C ARG A 139 22.94 -10.56 8.64
N LEU A 140 22.54 -11.53 7.82
CA LEU A 140 21.19 -11.57 7.26
C LEU A 140 20.17 -11.77 8.39
N ARG A 141 19.02 -11.11 8.29
CA ARG A 141 17.91 -11.34 9.21
C ARG A 141 17.40 -12.78 9.05
N SER A 142 17.18 -13.45 10.18
CA SER A 142 16.58 -14.78 10.19
C SER A 142 15.10 -14.73 9.87
N LEU A 143 14.57 -15.83 9.33
CA LEU A 143 13.13 -15.99 9.09
C LEU A 143 12.37 -16.13 10.42
N LEU A 144 11.12 -15.69 10.42
CA LEU A 144 10.16 -16.02 11.47
C LEU A 144 9.73 -17.47 11.34
N GLU A 145 9.65 -18.18 12.47
CA GLU A 145 9.11 -19.55 12.52
C GLU A 145 7.65 -19.60 12.06
N LYS A 146 6.88 -18.55 12.39
CA LYS A 146 5.46 -18.40 12.02
C LYS A 146 5.23 -17.08 11.31
N PRO A 147 5.38 -17.05 9.97
CA PRO A 147 4.97 -15.91 9.17
C PRO A 147 3.49 -15.58 9.40
N HIS A 148 3.16 -14.29 9.52
CA HIS A 148 1.80 -13.86 9.79
C HIS A 148 1.60 -12.40 9.40
N ASN A 149 0.36 -11.98 9.15
CA ASN A 149 0.03 -10.57 9.03
C ASN A 149 0.09 -9.88 10.40
N ARG A 150 0.89 -8.82 10.50
CA ARG A 150 1.09 -8.09 11.76
C ARG A 150 -0.18 -7.46 12.31
N TYR A 151 -1.10 -6.99 11.46
CA TYR A 151 -2.31 -6.29 11.90
C TYR A 151 -3.39 -7.26 12.36
N ILE A 152 -3.55 -8.41 11.69
CA ILE A 152 -4.40 -9.51 12.16
C ILE A 152 -3.91 -9.98 13.53
N PHE A 153 -2.59 -10.15 13.70
CA PHE A 153 -2.01 -10.51 15.00
C PHE A 153 -2.23 -9.42 16.05
N LYS A 154 -1.95 -8.15 15.75
CA LYS A 154 -2.18 -7.02 16.67
C LYS A 154 -3.64 -6.96 17.15
N LYS A 155 -4.59 -7.19 16.25
CA LYS A 155 -6.03 -7.09 16.55
C LYS A 155 -6.60 -8.32 17.25
N TYR A 156 -6.25 -9.53 16.81
CA TYR A 156 -6.89 -10.76 17.26
C TYR A 156 -5.97 -11.71 18.04
N GLN A 157 -4.68 -11.37 18.19
CA GLN A 157 -3.65 -12.23 18.79
C GLN A 157 -3.56 -13.60 18.11
N LYS A 158 -3.83 -13.64 16.81
CA LYS A 158 -3.85 -14.84 15.97
C LYS A 158 -2.74 -14.80 14.94
N TYR A 159 -1.90 -15.83 14.92
CA TYR A 159 -0.96 -16.05 13.83
C TYR A 159 -1.73 -16.53 12.60
N GLN A 160 -1.88 -15.65 11.62
CA GLN A 160 -2.52 -15.95 10.35
C GLN A 160 -1.65 -15.39 9.23
N LYS A 161 -1.17 -16.28 8.37
CA LYS A 161 -0.49 -15.91 7.13
C LYS A 161 -1.56 -15.67 6.07
N ILE A 162 -1.45 -14.56 5.33
CA ILE A 162 -2.29 -14.31 4.16
C ILE A 162 -1.64 -14.86 2.90
N GLY A 163 -2.44 -15.34 1.96
CA GLY A 163 -1.99 -15.60 0.59
C GLY A 163 -1.55 -14.30 -0.10
N GLU A 164 -0.47 -14.36 -0.86
CA GLU A 164 0.14 -13.21 -1.54
C GLU A 164 0.03 -13.32 -3.07
N GLU A 165 -0.54 -14.42 -3.58
CA GLU A 165 -0.74 -14.63 -5.01
C GLU A 165 -1.79 -13.65 -5.55
N ILE A 166 -1.39 -12.85 -6.54
CA ILE A 166 -2.23 -11.78 -7.13
C ILE A 166 -3.42 -12.36 -7.90
N ASP A 167 -3.26 -13.54 -8.50
CA ASP A 167 -4.23 -14.19 -9.38
C ASP A 167 -5.09 -15.25 -8.66
N ASN A 168 -5.02 -15.32 -7.34
CA ASN A 168 -5.81 -16.26 -6.54
C ASN A 168 -7.02 -15.58 -5.88
N PRO A 169 -8.24 -15.75 -6.42
CA PRO A 169 -9.43 -15.10 -5.87
C PRO A 169 -9.80 -15.59 -4.47
N GLU A 170 -9.35 -16.78 -4.05
CA GLU A 170 -9.61 -17.31 -2.70
C GLU A 170 -8.94 -16.45 -1.61
N ASN A 171 -7.88 -15.70 -1.96
CA ASN A 171 -7.18 -14.81 -1.03
C ASN A 171 -8.00 -13.54 -0.70
N CYS A 172 -9.00 -13.18 -1.51
CA CYS A 172 -9.72 -11.89 -1.40
C CYS A 172 -10.29 -11.63 0.00
N GLN A 173 -10.89 -12.65 0.63
CA GLN A 173 -11.53 -12.49 1.93
C GLN A 173 -10.51 -12.17 3.02
N GLU A 174 -9.36 -12.83 2.99
CA GLU A 174 -8.29 -12.61 3.96
C GLU A 174 -7.57 -11.27 3.72
N LEU A 175 -7.42 -10.86 2.45
CA LEU A 175 -6.88 -9.53 2.09
C LEU A 175 -7.80 -8.40 2.56
N ILE A 176 -9.12 -8.54 2.41
CA ILE A 176 -10.10 -7.59 2.95
C ILE A 176 -9.98 -7.51 4.48
N GLU A 177 -9.82 -8.64 5.15
CA GLU A 177 -9.65 -8.68 6.61
C GLU A 177 -8.34 -8.00 7.04
N ALA A 178 -7.23 -8.27 6.37
CA ALA A 178 -5.95 -7.64 6.64
C ALA A 178 -6.02 -6.11 6.43
N ALA A 179 -6.64 -5.65 5.34
CA ALA A 179 -6.85 -4.23 5.08
C ALA A 179 -7.71 -3.56 6.17
N LYS A 180 -8.78 -4.23 6.62
CA LYS A 180 -9.58 -3.74 7.77
C LYS A 180 -8.76 -3.65 9.05
N CYS A 181 -7.91 -4.64 9.32
CA CYS A 181 -7.03 -4.60 10.49
C CYS A 181 -5.98 -3.47 10.38
N PHE A 182 -5.43 -3.25 9.18
CA PHE A 182 -4.51 -2.14 8.90
C PHE A 182 -5.18 -0.79 9.13
N LEU A 183 -6.39 -0.58 8.61
CA LEU A 183 -7.16 0.63 8.87
C LEU A 183 -7.40 0.85 10.36
N ASP A 184 -7.64 -0.22 11.13
CA ASP A 184 -8.00 -0.12 12.55
C ASP A 184 -6.83 0.11 13.50
N CYS A 185 -5.68 -0.50 13.23
CA CYS A 185 -4.54 -0.51 14.16
C CYS A 185 -3.17 -0.29 13.50
N GLY A 186 -3.14 0.02 12.21
CA GLY A 186 -1.94 0.36 11.47
C GLY A 186 -1.54 1.81 11.62
N GLU A 187 -0.33 2.09 11.18
CA GLU A 187 0.31 3.41 11.17
C GLU A 187 0.87 3.69 9.77
N VAL A 188 0.97 4.96 9.40
CA VAL A 188 1.53 5.38 8.10
C VAL A 188 3.06 5.30 8.16
N TYR A 189 3.69 4.62 7.19
CA TYR A 189 5.12 4.29 7.22
C TYR A 189 6.04 5.44 6.77
N ASP A 190 5.70 6.18 5.71
CA ASP A 190 6.73 6.86 4.92
C ASP A 190 6.94 8.36 5.22
N GLN A 191 6.02 9.00 5.95
CA GLN A 191 6.09 10.46 6.14
C GLN A 191 5.94 10.93 7.58
N LYS A 192 5.16 10.20 8.39
CA LYS A 192 4.93 10.51 9.81
C LYS A 192 4.82 9.19 10.58
N PRO A 193 5.95 8.48 10.78
CA PRO A 193 5.95 7.23 11.53
C PRO A 193 5.25 7.43 12.89
N GLY A 194 4.30 6.55 13.20
CA GLY A 194 3.53 6.60 14.45
C GLY A 194 2.17 7.30 14.37
N VAL A 195 1.75 7.83 13.21
CA VAL A 195 0.38 8.35 13.04
C VAL A 195 -0.57 7.19 12.68
N PRO A 196 -1.63 6.94 13.49
CA PRO A 196 -2.62 5.91 13.16
C PRO A 196 -3.32 6.20 11.83
N VAL A 197 -3.54 5.15 11.02
CA VAL A 197 -4.18 5.29 9.69
C VAL A 197 -5.56 5.95 9.79
N ARG A 198 -6.34 5.61 10.83
CA ARG A 198 -7.66 6.23 11.09
C ARG A 198 -7.60 7.75 11.28
N ASP A 199 -6.47 8.27 11.77
CA ASP A 199 -6.28 9.69 12.03
C ASP A 199 -5.65 10.40 10.82
N ALA A 200 -4.74 9.72 10.11
CA ALA A 200 -4.04 10.28 8.96
C ALA A 200 -4.98 10.65 7.80
N ILE A 201 -5.94 9.78 7.46
CA ILE A 201 -6.90 10.01 6.37
C ILE A 201 -7.72 11.30 6.57
N PRO A 202 -8.46 11.48 7.69
CA PRO A 202 -9.24 12.69 7.88
C PRO A 202 -8.36 13.94 8.08
N GLN A 203 -7.15 13.81 8.62
CA GLN A 203 -6.21 14.94 8.70
C GLN A 203 -5.80 15.39 7.31
N PHE A 204 -5.44 14.45 6.44
CA PHE A 204 -5.06 14.74 5.05
C PHE A 204 -6.18 15.41 4.27
N ILE A 205 -7.42 14.91 4.41
CA ILE A 205 -8.62 15.50 3.78
C ILE A 205 -8.99 16.87 4.37
N LYS A 206 -8.68 17.17 5.64
CA LYS A 206 -8.99 18.49 6.22
C LYS A 206 -8.01 19.58 5.83
N LEU A 207 -6.79 19.19 5.45
CA LEU A 207 -5.72 20.11 5.08
C LEU A 207 -5.80 20.55 3.61
N HIS A 208 -6.60 19.86 2.78
CA HIS A 208 -6.69 20.04 1.33
C HIS A 208 -8.15 19.99 0.86
#